data_AF-A0A4R8SLY5-F1
#
_entry.id   AF-A0A4R8SLY5-F1
#
_cell.length_a   1.000
_cell.length_b   1.000
_cell.length_c   1.000
_cell.angle_alpha   90.00
_cell.angle_beta   90.00
_cell.angle_gamma   90.00
#
_symmetry.space_group_name_H-M   'P 1'
#
loop_
_entity.id
_entity.type
_entity.pdbx_description
1 polymer ?
#
loop_
_entity_poly.entity_id
_entity_poly.type
_entity_poly.pdbx_seq_one_letter_code
_entity_poly.pdbx_strand_id
1 'polypeptide(L)'
;MHPTTSEQNFTKVETFMYDETTKNLKSDEVKRIQDLMRSPKPWEIWKKNDALMGQLEFARMVQVDGPWDHKPQIQDLVGIHKGDGLFFQQPGTDRQVYYDMWSNLHFGYIGKAAGIDDGALMAVPNIPTPLTGGNDVTDDMYVRAGIDMFNKYGTNMTFEQFGQGVNQLIDQLAAAQQSGTQIDQLRLGYK
;
A
#
# COMPACT_ATOMS: atom_id res chain seq x y z
N MET A 1 21.63 21.83 2.18
CA MET A 1 20.74 22.11 1.03
C MET A 1 19.32 22.06 1.56
N HIS A 2 18.43 22.97 1.18
CA HIS A 2 17.02 22.90 1.61
C HIS A 2 16.27 21.87 0.76
N PRO A 3 15.36 21.06 1.34
CA PRO A 3 14.61 20.07 0.57
C PRO A 3 13.79 20.71 -0.55
N THR A 4 13.72 20.07 -1.72
CA THR A 4 12.86 20.50 -2.84
C THR A 4 11.39 20.33 -2.48
N THR A 5 10.47 20.98 -3.23
CA THR A 5 9.03 20.75 -3.05
C THR A 5 8.64 19.29 -3.29
N SER A 6 9.33 18.60 -4.21
CA SER A 6 9.07 17.18 -4.48
C SER A 6 9.49 16.29 -3.29
N GLU A 7 10.65 16.57 -2.68
CA GLU A 7 11.10 15.89 -1.45
C GLU A 7 10.18 16.18 -0.27
N GLN A 8 9.68 17.42 -0.14
CA GLN A 8 8.70 17.77 0.87
C GLN A 8 7.38 17.02 0.68
N ASN A 9 6.91 16.87 -0.57
CA ASN A 9 5.73 16.08 -0.88
C ASN A 9 5.92 14.60 -0.52
N PHE A 10 7.10 14.03 -0.81
CA PHE A 10 7.43 12.66 -0.39
C PHE A 10 7.28 12.49 1.13
N THR A 11 7.96 13.32 1.92
CA THR A 11 7.92 13.22 3.39
C THR A 11 6.51 13.48 3.95
N LYS A 12 5.77 14.41 3.33
CA LYS A 12 4.39 14.71 3.72
C LYS A 12 3.48 13.50 3.49
N VAL A 13 3.59 12.85 2.34
CA VAL A 13 2.80 11.66 2.00
C VAL A 13 3.24 10.46 2.85
N GLU A 14 4.53 10.26 3.09
CA GLU A 14 5.03 9.21 3.97
C GLU A 14 4.43 9.31 5.38
N THR A 15 4.41 10.53 5.94
CA THR A 15 3.81 10.79 7.26
C THR A 15 2.31 10.50 7.24
N PHE A 16 1.60 11.05 6.25
CA PHE A 16 0.16 10.83 6.08
C PHE A 16 -0.19 9.34 5.98
N MET A 17 0.57 8.58 5.19
CA MET A 17 0.31 7.16 4.98
C MET A 17 0.60 6.31 6.21
N TYR A 18 1.64 6.65 6.98
CA TYR A 18 1.87 6.00 8.27
C TYR A 18 0.72 6.26 9.25
N ASP A 19 0.22 7.50 9.31
CA ASP A 19 -0.89 7.88 10.19
C ASP A 19 -2.18 7.16 9.78
N GLU A 20 -2.53 7.15 8.49
CA GLU A 20 -3.70 6.43 7.98
C GLU A 20 -3.57 4.92 8.21
N THR A 21 -2.40 4.32 7.96
CA THR A 21 -2.15 2.90 8.26
C THR A 21 -2.40 2.62 9.74
N THR A 22 -1.83 3.43 10.64
CA THR A 22 -1.95 3.26 12.09
C THR A 22 -3.40 3.43 12.58
N LYS A 23 -4.12 4.40 12.01
CA LYS A 23 -5.54 4.64 12.27
C LYS A 23 -6.40 3.47 11.80
N ASN A 24 -6.20 3.03 10.56
CA ASN A 24 -6.95 1.92 9.96
C ASN A 24 -6.71 0.61 10.71
N LEU A 25 -5.47 0.32 11.13
CA LEU A 25 -5.16 -0.84 11.98
C LEU A 25 -6.00 -0.91 13.27
N LYS A 26 -6.30 0.25 13.86
CA LYS A 26 -7.03 0.36 15.13
C LYS A 26 -8.55 0.46 14.95
N SER A 27 -9.00 0.57 13.69
CA SER A 27 -10.39 0.77 13.32
C SER A 27 -11.27 -0.42 13.65
N ASP A 28 -12.56 -0.19 13.80
CA ASP A 28 -13.53 -1.27 14.00
C ASP A 28 -13.74 -2.04 12.69
N GLU A 29 -13.48 -1.43 11.54
CA GLU A 29 -13.51 -2.05 10.22
C GLU A 29 -12.48 -3.18 10.12
N VAL A 30 -11.22 -2.96 10.51
CA VAL A 30 -10.20 -4.04 10.49
C VAL A 30 -10.56 -5.15 11.46
N LYS A 31 -11.00 -4.83 12.68
CA LYS A 31 -11.44 -5.85 13.66
C LYS A 31 -12.59 -6.69 13.11
N ARG A 32 -13.58 -6.03 12.51
CA ARG A 32 -14.76 -6.69 11.93
C ARG A 32 -14.38 -7.61 10.79
N ILE A 33 -13.54 -7.15 9.87
CA ILE A 33 -13.05 -7.98 8.76
C ILE A 33 -12.27 -9.16 9.33
N GLN A 34 -11.35 -8.93 10.26
CA GLN A 34 -10.56 -10.00 10.91
C GLN A 34 -11.45 -11.04 11.59
N ASP A 35 -12.51 -10.63 12.28
CA ASP A 35 -13.45 -11.55 12.92
C ASP A 35 -14.23 -12.40 11.91
N LEU A 36 -14.60 -11.83 10.76
CA LEU A 36 -15.26 -12.55 9.66
C LEU A 36 -14.32 -13.51 8.95
N MET A 37 -13.06 -13.12 8.74
CA MET A 37 -12.03 -13.94 8.10
C MET A 37 -11.58 -15.11 9.00
N ARG A 38 -11.77 -15.02 10.32
CA ARG A 38 -11.34 -16.05 11.27
C ARG A 38 -12.26 -17.28 11.26
N SER A 39 -11.72 -18.41 10.85
CA SER A 39 -12.39 -19.72 10.98
C SER A 39 -12.89 -19.98 12.41
N PRO A 40 -14.10 -20.55 12.57
CA PRO A 40 -14.60 -21.00 13.87
C PRO A 40 -13.64 -22.01 14.51
N LYS A 41 -13.35 -21.84 15.80
CA LYS A 41 -12.66 -22.86 16.59
C LYS A 41 -13.65 -23.99 16.92
N PRO A 42 -13.18 -25.23 17.17
CA PRO A 42 -14.08 -26.36 17.44
C PRO A 42 -15.08 -26.16 18.59
N TRP A 43 -14.75 -25.31 19.57
CA TRP A 43 -15.63 -24.98 20.70
C TRP A 43 -16.58 -23.80 20.44
N GLU A 44 -16.43 -23.08 19.32
CA GLU A 44 -17.31 -21.99 18.91
C GLU A 44 -18.47 -22.50 18.05
N ILE A 45 -19.26 -23.42 18.61
CA ILE A 45 -20.35 -24.12 17.89
C ILE A 45 -21.41 -23.18 17.29
N TRP A 46 -21.47 -21.93 17.75
CA TRP A 46 -22.40 -20.89 17.30
C TRP A 46 -21.85 -20.05 16.14
N LYS A 47 -20.53 -20.06 15.91
CA LYS A 47 -19.88 -19.21 14.90
C LYS A 47 -19.89 -19.90 13.53
N LYS A 48 -20.34 -19.19 12.50
CA LYS A 48 -20.30 -19.65 11.11
C LYS A 48 -18.99 -19.24 10.45
N ASN A 49 -18.63 -19.95 9.38
CA ASN A 49 -17.54 -19.52 8.51
C ASN A 49 -18.08 -18.44 7.57
N ASP A 50 -17.75 -17.19 7.85
CA ASP A 50 -18.25 -16.02 7.13
C ASP A 50 -17.14 -15.30 6.34
N ALA A 51 -16.03 -15.97 6.03
CA ALA A 51 -14.85 -15.38 5.38
C ALA A 51 -15.10 -14.78 3.98
N LEU A 52 -16.24 -15.10 3.34
CA LEU A 52 -16.68 -14.44 2.10
C LEU A 52 -17.26 -13.04 2.35
N MET A 53 -18.07 -12.87 3.41
CA MET A 53 -18.21 -11.55 4.04
C MET A 53 -16.82 -11.20 4.59
N GLY A 54 -16.44 -10.03 5.05
CA GLY A 54 -15.02 -9.81 5.36
C GLY A 54 -14.16 -9.68 4.09
N GLN A 55 -14.05 -10.67 3.18
CA GLN A 55 -13.49 -10.45 1.84
C GLN A 55 -14.29 -9.38 1.06
N LEU A 56 -15.63 -9.51 1.01
CA LEU A 56 -16.50 -8.50 0.40
C LEU A 56 -16.41 -7.14 1.09
N GLU A 57 -16.20 -7.14 2.41
CA GLU A 57 -16.11 -5.90 3.18
C GLU A 57 -14.79 -5.20 2.97
N PHE A 58 -13.69 -5.96 2.94
CA PHE A 58 -12.38 -5.48 2.57
C PHE A 58 -12.41 -4.91 1.15
N ALA A 59 -12.98 -5.64 0.19
CA ALA A 59 -13.18 -5.15 -1.18
C ALA A 59 -13.94 -3.82 -1.22
N ARG A 60 -15.00 -3.66 -0.42
CA ARG A 60 -15.74 -2.38 -0.30
C ARG A 60 -14.89 -1.26 0.29
N MET A 61 -13.94 -1.55 1.17
CA MET A 61 -13.07 -0.54 1.76
C MET A 61 -12.03 -0.02 0.76
N VAL A 62 -11.46 -0.93 -0.04
CA VAL A 62 -10.32 -0.66 -0.93
C VAL A 62 -10.68 -0.42 -2.40
N GLN A 63 -11.96 -0.57 -2.77
CA GLN A 63 -12.44 -0.22 -4.12
C GLN A 63 -12.14 1.25 -4.45
N VAL A 64 -12.18 1.58 -5.74
CA VAL A 64 -12.05 2.96 -6.23
C VAL A 64 -13.02 3.88 -5.49
N ASP A 65 -12.52 5.03 -5.03
CA ASP A 65 -13.24 6.02 -4.20
C ASP A 65 -13.73 5.46 -2.85
N GLY A 66 -13.23 4.29 -2.45
CA GLY A 66 -13.48 3.66 -1.17
C GLY A 66 -12.73 4.37 -0.02
N PRO A 67 -13.12 4.12 1.24
CA PRO A 67 -12.48 4.74 2.39
C PRO A 67 -10.97 4.51 2.51
N TRP A 68 -10.46 3.39 1.97
CA TRP A 68 -9.04 3.01 1.97
C TRP A 68 -8.40 3.14 0.59
N ASP A 69 -9.08 3.77 -0.38
CA ASP A 69 -8.45 4.27 -1.59
C ASP A 69 -7.77 5.60 -1.27
N HIS A 70 -6.46 5.55 -1.05
CA HIS A 70 -5.68 6.71 -0.65
C HIS A 70 -5.20 7.53 -1.85
N LYS A 71 -5.42 7.06 -3.09
CA LYS A 71 -4.95 7.78 -4.29
C LYS A 71 -5.55 9.20 -4.38
N PRO A 72 -6.88 9.41 -4.29
CA PRO A 72 -7.45 10.76 -4.32
C PRO A 72 -7.01 11.61 -3.13
N GLN A 73 -6.90 11.00 -1.95
CA GLN A 73 -6.50 11.68 -0.72
C GLN A 73 -5.07 12.22 -0.79
N ILE A 74 -4.15 11.46 -1.39
CA ILE A 74 -2.77 11.89 -1.64
C ILE A 74 -2.76 13.06 -2.64
N GLN A 75 -3.52 12.95 -3.73
CA GLN A 75 -3.63 14.02 -4.73
C GLN A 75 -4.10 15.33 -4.09
N ASP A 76 -5.14 15.28 -3.27
CA ASP A 76 -5.65 16.41 -2.50
C ASP A 76 -4.60 16.95 -1.51
N LEU A 77 -3.88 16.06 -0.82
CA LEU A 77 -2.86 16.41 0.16
C LEU A 77 -1.74 17.24 -0.45
N VAL A 78 -1.31 16.92 -1.67
CA VAL A 78 -0.22 17.63 -2.37
C VAL A 78 -0.72 18.69 -3.37
N GLY A 79 -2.04 18.74 -3.63
CA GLY A 79 -2.64 19.66 -4.61
C GLY A 79 -2.29 19.34 -6.07
N ILE A 80 -2.00 18.07 -6.38
CA ILE A 80 -1.58 17.61 -7.71
C ILE A 80 -2.48 16.45 -8.12
N HIS A 81 -3.20 16.59 -9.24
CA HIS A 81 -4.20 15.60 -9.67
C HIS A 81 -3.84 14.86 -10.97
N LYS A 82 -2.77 15.26 -11.66
CA LYS A 82 -2.33 14.61 -12.91
C LYS A 82 -0.91 15.00 -13.31
N GLY A 83 -0.32 14.19 -14.17
CA GLY A 83 0.96 14.45 -14.83
C GLY A 83 2.17 14.18 -13.95
N ASP A 84 3.33 14.66 -14.39
CA ASP A 84 4.63 14.36 -13.78
C ASP A 84 4.77 14.81 -12.32
N GLY A 85 3.92 15.73 -11.86
CA GLY A 85 3.92 16.17 -10.46
C GLY A 85 3.54 15.06 -9.45
N LEU A 86 3.01 13.93 -9.93
CA LEU A 86 2.69 12.74 -9.11
C LEU A 86 3.90 11.82 -8.89
N PHE A 87 5.07 12.18 -9.40
CA PHE A 87 6.33 11.57 -9.02
C PHE A 87 6.96 12.37 -7.88
N PHE A 88 7.15 11.72 -6.73
CA PHE A 88 7.73 12.35 -5.54
C PHE A 88 9.19 11.91 -5.38
N GLN A 89 10.08 12.89 -5.26
CA GLN A 89 11.50 12.68 -5.08
C GLN A 89 11.78 12.15 -3.68
N GLN A 90 12.44 11.00 -3.60
CA GLN A 90 12.91 10.47 -2.33
C GLN A 90 14.01 11.39 -1.78
N PRO A 91 13.87 11.87 -0.52
CA PRO A 91 14.79 12.84 0.07
C PRO A 91 16.26 12.44 -0.02
N GLY A 92 17.10 13.34 -0.50
CA GLY A 92 18.55 13.16 -0.59
C GLY A 92 19.00 12.22 -1.71
N THR A 93 18.11 11.85 -2.63
CA THR A 93 18.42 10.96 -3.76
C THR A 93 17.96 11.56 -5.09
N ASP A 94 18.41 10.96 -6.19
CA ASP A 94 18.00 11.27 -7.55
C ASP A 94 16.82 10.39 -8.04
N ARG A 95 16.12 9.75 -7.10
CA ARG A 95 15.04 8.81 -7.37
C ARG A 95 13.68 9.47 -7.15
N GLN A 96 12.74 9.25 -8.06
CA GLN A 96 11.34 9.61 -7.84
C GLN A 96 10.43 8.40 -8.00
N VAL A 97 9.44 8.28 -7.12
CA VAL A 97 8.42 7.22 -7.17
C VAL A 97 7.05 7.79 -7.49
N TYR A 98 6.26 7.02 -8.23
CA TYR A 98 4.89 7.36 -8.51
C TYR A 98 4.01 7.20 -7.26
N TYR A 99 3.06 8.11 -7.09
CA TYR A 99 2.23 8.20 -5.89
C TYR A 99 1.35 6.97 -5.60
N ASP A 100 1.03 6.15 -6.60
CA ASP A 100 0.19 4.94 -6.42
C ASP A 100 0.84 3.89 -5.49
N MET A 101 2.18 3.91 -5.39
CA MET A 101 2.97 3.10 -4.46
C MET A 101 2.39 3.09 -3.05
N TRP A 102 1.99 4.26 -2.56
CA TRP A 102 1.53 4.45 -1.19
C TRP A 102 0.23 3.69 -0.89
N SER A 103 -0.77 3.81 -1.77
CA SER A 103 -2.06 3.15 -1.57
C SER A 103 -1.94 1.63 -1.73
N ASN A 104 -1.09 1.15 -2.64
CA ASN A 104 -0.87 -0.28 -2.87
C ASN A 104 -0.06 -0.93 -1.72
N LEU A 105 0.92 -0.21 -1.15
CA LEU A 105 1.63 -0.64 0.06
C LEU A 105 0.66 -0.75 1.25
N HIS A 106 -0.20 0.26 1.46
CA HIS A 106 -1.25 0.22 2.48
C HIS A 106 -2.19 -0.97 2.30
N PHE A 107 -2.64 -1.24 1.06
CA PHE A 107 -3.48 -2.39 0.74
C PHE A 107 -2.87 -3.71 1.22
N GLY A 108 -1.60 -3.97 0.88
CA GLY A 108 -0.92 -5.19 1.32
C GLY A 108 -0.83 -5.28 2.84
N TYR A 109 -0.45 -4.18 3.50
CA TYR A 109 -0.27 -4.14 4.95
C TYR A 109 -1.58 -4.33 5.73
N ILE A 110 -2.62 -3.55 5.40
CA ILE A 110 -3.94 -3.65 6.06
C ILE A 110 -4.66 -4.95 5.71
N GLY A 111 -4.48 -5.48 4.50
CA GLY A 111 -4.98 -6.80 4.12
C GLY A 111 -4.48 -7.91 5.03
N LYS A 112 -3.18 -7.90 5.34
CA LYS A 112 -2.60 -8.83 6.32
C LYS A 112 -3.15 -8.64 7.72
N ALA A 113 -3.29 -7.39 8.17
CA ALA A 113 -3.89 -7.09 9.47
C ALA A 113 -5.34 -7.61 9.59
N ALA A 114 -6.09 -7.51 8.49
CA ALA A 114 -7.45 -7.99 8.36
C ALA A 114 -7.56 -9.53 8.25
N GLY A 115 -6.45 -10.27 8.24
CA GLY A 115 -6.43 -11.73 8.21
C GLY A 115 -6.53 -12.35 6.81
N ILE A 116 -6.28 -11.57 5.75
CA ILE A 116 -6.24 -12.07 4.37
C ILE A 116 -4.87 -12.73 4.11
N ASP A 117 -4.87 -13.86 3.41
CA ASP A 117 -3.64 -14.55 3.03
C ASP A 117 -2.91 -13.84 1.89
N ASP A 118 -1.61 -14.10 1.79
CA ASP A 118 -0.74 -13.45 0.81
C ASP A 118 -1.20 -13.73 -0.63
N GLY A 119 -1.65 -14.95 -0.91
CA GLY A 119 -2.07 -15.35 -2.25
C GLY A 119 -3.30 -14.57 -2.72
N ALA A 120 -4.30 -14.43 -1.84
CA ALA A 120 -5.48 -13.63 -2.13
C ALA A 120 -5.15 -12.15 -2.34
N LEU A 121 -4.25 -11.56 -1.53
CA LEU A 121 -3.83 -10.17 -1.71
C LEU A 121 -3.07 -9.95 -3.02
N MET A 122 -2.15 -10.84 -3.37
CA MET A 122 -1.36 -10.76 -4.61
C MET A 122 -2.21 -11.05 -5.86
N ALA A 123 -3.36 -11.71 -5.72
CA ALA A 123 -4.27 -11.94 -6.84
C ALA A 123 -5.05 -10.67 -7.25
N VAL A 124 -5.27 -9.71 -6.34
CA VAL A 124 -6.14 -8.55 -6.59
C VAL A 124 -5.57 -7.57 -7.62
N PRO A 125 -4.29 -7.14 -7.56
CA PRO A 125 -3.68 -6.34 -8.62
C PRO A 125 -3.76 -6.99 -10.00
N ASN A 126 -3.86 -8.33 -10.02
CA ASN A 126 -3.88 -9.14 -11.22
C ASN A 126 -5.29 -9.39 -11.80
N ILE A 127 -6.36 -8.89 -11.15
CA ILE A 127 -7.72 -8.97 -11.69
C ILE A 127 -7.84 -7.99 -12.86
N PRO A 128 -8.12 -8.46 -14.10
CA PRO A 128 -8.28 -7.58 -15.24
C PRO A 128 -9.51 -6.69 -15.03
N THR A 129 -9.31 -5.38 -14.87
CA THR A 129 -10.41 -4.42 -14.86
C THR A 129 -10.25 -3.41 -15.99
N PRO A 130 -11.34 -2.81 -16.51
CA PRO A 130 -11.28 -1.70 -17.46
C PRO A 130 -10.59 -0.44 -16.90
N LEU A 131 -10.34 -0.39 -15.59
CA LEU A 131 -9.87 0.79 -14.85
C LEU A 131 -8.37 0.73 -14.48
N THR A 132 -7.79 -0.46 -14.35
CA THR A 132 -6.42 -0.63 -13.79
C THR A 132 -5.29 -0.41 -14.79
N GLY A 133 -5.58 -0.20 -16.09
CA GLY A 133 -4.52 -0.23 -17.11
C GLY A 133 -3.85 -1.61 -17.16
N GLY A 134 -2.90 -1.82 -18.07
CA GLY A 134 -2.17 -3.09 -18.11
C GLY A 134 -1.37 -3.29 -16.82
N ASN A 135 -1.58 -4.43 -16.15
CA ASN A 135 -0.83 -4.85 -14.97
C ASN A 135 0.67 -4.62 -15.19
N ASP A 136 1.32 -3.90 -14.27
CA ASP A 136 2.76 -3.81 -14.24
C ASP A 136 3.32 -4.61 -13.05
N VAL A 137 4.57 -5.07 -13.17
CA VAL A 137 5.29 -5.78 -12.11
C VAL A 137 5.40 -4.92 -10.84
N THR A 138 5.24 -3.61 -10.98
CA THR A 138 5.38 -2.63 -9.93
C THR A 138 4.27 -2.74 -8.88
N ASP A 139 3.02 -2.91 -9.29
CA ASP A 139 1.89 -3.05 -8.35
C ASP A 139 2.04 -4.29 -7.45
N ASP A 140 2.51 -5.41 -8.02
CA ASP A 140 2.85 -6.62 -7.26
C ASP A 140 3.94 -6.33 -6.23
N MET A 141 4.99 -5.59 -6.61
CA MET A 141 6.07 -5.21 -5.69
C MET A 141 5.56 -4.32 -4.53
N TYR A 142 4.63 -3.40 -4.80
CA TYR A 142 4.04 -2.52 -3.79
C TYR A 142 3.22 -3.29 -2.77
N VAL A 143 2.29 -4.13 -3.23
CA VAL A 143 1.46 -4.96 -2.37
C VAL A 143 2.35 -5.91 -1.56
N ARG A 144 3.35 -6.51 -2.21
CA ARG A 144 4.30 -7.39 -1.54
C ARG A 144 5.08 -6.70 -0.43
N ALA A 145 5.55 -5.47 -0.66
CA ALA A 145 6.23 -4.69 0.37
C ALA A 145 5.32 -4.45 1.60
N GLY A 146 4.05 -4.11 1.39
CA GLY A 146 3.08 -3.97 2.47
C GLY A 146 2.89 -5.27 3.28
N ILE A 147 2.76 -6.41 2.58
CA ILE A 147 2.69 -7.73 3.19
C ILE A 147 3.93 -8.04 4.03
N ASP A 148 5.12 -7.83 3.46
CA ASP A 148 6.39 -8.12 4.11
C ASP A 148 6.62 -7.23 5.34
N MET A 149 6.22 -5.95 5.27
CA MET A 149 6.24 -5.04 6.42
C MET A 149 5.32 -5.52 7.55
N PHE A 150 4.10 -5.98 7.25
CA PHE A 150 3.22 -6.54 8.28
C PHE A 150 3.78 -7.84 8.86
N ASN A 151 4.28 -8.75 8.02
CA ASN A 151 4.87 -10.00 8.48
C ASN A 151 6.07 -9.77 9.39
N LYS A 152 6.84 -8.70 9.15
CA LYS A 152 8.03 -8.35 9.94
C LYS A 152 7.70 -7.62 11.25
N TYR A 153 6.81 -6.63 11.21
CA TYR A 153 6.58 -5.71 12.32
C TYR A 153 5.23 -5.90 13.04
N GLY A 154 4.30 -6.63 12.43
CA GLY A 154 2.94 -6.81 12.93
C GLY A 154 2.24 -5.48 13.15
N THR A 155 1.32 -5.42 14.11
CA THR A 155 0.51 -4.22 14.40
C THR A 155 1.25 -3.09 15.12
N ASN A 156 2.54 -3.26 15.42
CA ASN A 156 3.33 -2.34 16.26
C ASN A 156 4.46 -1.67 15.46
N MET A 157 4.31 -1.56 14.15
CA MET A 157 5.28 -0.90 13.28
C MET A 157 5.45 0.58 13.66
N THR A 158 6.70 1.02 13.84
CA THR A 158 7.01 2.43 14.10
C THR A 158 7.12 3.22 12.81
N PHE A 159 7.08 4.55 12.89
CA PHE A 159 7.32 5.43 11.73
C PHE A 159 8.69 5.18 11.08
N GLU A 160 9.74 4.96 11.89
CA GLU A 160 11.07 4.63 11.38
C GLU A 160 11.08 3.30 10.61
N GLN A 161 10.39 2.28 11.12
CA GLN A 161 10.26 0.98 10.45
C GLN A 161 9.42 1.07 9.17
N PHE A 162 8.40 1.93 9.17
CA PHE A 162 7.63 2.24 7.97
C PHE A 162 8.54 2.85 6.89
N GLY A 163 9.29 3.90 7.23
CA GLY A 163 10.24 4.51 6.31
C GLY A 163 11.35 3.56 5.85
N GLN A 164 11.84 2.65 6.71
CA GLN A 164 12.76 1.59 6.31
C GLN A 164 12.15 0.67 5.25
N GLY A 165 10.88 0.26 5.42
CA GLY A 165 10.17 -0.56 4.45
C GLY A 165 9.95 0.15 3.11
N VAL A 166 9.58 1.44 3.15
CA VAL A 166 9.46 2.28 1.94
C VAL A 166 10.79 2.37 1.20
N ASN A 167 11.89 2.67 1.90
CA ASN A 167 13.22 2.74 1.29
C ASN A 167 13.64 1.38 0.68
N GLN A 168 13.37 0.28 1.39
CA GLN A 168 13.66 -1.07 0.88
C GLN A 168 12.87 -1.37 -0.40
N LEU A 169 11.59 -0.98 -0.48
CA LEU A 169 10.80 -1.11 -1.70
C LEU A 169 11.42 -0.31 -2.86
N ILE A 170 11.80 0.95 -2.62
CA ILE A 170 12.43 1.79 -3.65
C ILE A 170 13.74 1.16 -4.16
N ASP A 171 14.55 0.57 -3.26
CA ASP A 171 15.75 -0.15 -3.63
C ASP A 171 15.44 -1.40 -4.49
N GLN A 172 14.37 -2.14 -4.16
CA GLN A 172 13.92 -3.29 -4.95
C GLN A 172 13.47 -2.88 -6.35
N LEU A 173 12.70 -1.79 -6.48
CA LEU A 173 12.29 -1.24 -7.78
C LEU A 173 13.51 -0.84 -8.61
N ALA A 174 14.48 -0.15 -8.01
CA ALA A 174 15.70 0.25 -8.68
C ALA A 174 16.51 -0.95 -9.17
N ALA A 175 16.65 -1.98 -8.33
CA ALA A 175 17.33 -3.22 -8.69
C ALA A 175 16.61 -3.97 -9.83
N ALA A 176 15.27 -4.02 -9.80
CA ALA A 176 14.47 -4.62 -10.88
C ALA A 176 14.62 -3.85 -12.20
N GLN A 177 14.60 -2.52 -12.15
CA GLN A 177 14.80 -1.68 -13.32
C GLN A 177 16.21 -1.86 -13.92
N GLN A 178 17.24 -1.92 -13.06
CA GLN A 178 18.63 -2.16 -13.47
C GLN A 178 18.85 -3.56 -14.07
N SER A 179 18.06 -4.55 -13.66
CA SER A 179 18.12 -5.91 -14.21
C SER A 179 17.33 -6.10 -15.51
N GLY A 180 16.71 -5.02 -16.02
CA GLY A 180 15.99 -5.01 -17.30
C GLY A 180 14.48 -5.19 -17.18
N THR A 181 13.92 -5.18 -15.96
CA THR A 181 12.46 -5.13 -15.76
C THR A 181 11.96 -3.73 -16.13
N GLN A 182 10.87 -3.64 -16.89
CA GLN A 182 10.24 -2.35 -17.15
C GLN A 182 9.53 -1.86 -15.88
N ILE A 183 10.04 -0.79 -15.29
CA ILE A 183 9.48 -0.12 -14.11
C ILE A 183 9.19 1.33 -14.48
N ASP A 184 7.96 1.62 -14.91
CA ASP A 184 7.56 2.96 -15.37
C ASP A 184 7.24 3.91 -14.20
N GLN A 185 6.99 3.35 -13.01
CA GLN A 185 6.63 4.07 -11.79
C GLN A 185 7.85 4.49 -10.95
N LEU A 186 9.07 4.23 -11.43
CA LEU A 186 10.33 4.69 -10.83
C LEU A 186 11.14 5.48 -11.85
N ARG A 187 11.58 6.68 -11.46
CA ARG A 187 12.52 7.51 -12.24
C ARG A 187 13.84 7.61 -11.52
N LEU A 188 14.93 7.44 -12.26
CA LEU A 188 16.31 7.57 -11.78
C LEU A 188 16.98 8.79 -12.44
N GLY A 189 18.00 9.37 -11.79
CA GLY A 189 18.76 10.50 -12.33
C GLY A 189 18.03 11.84 -12.34
N TYR A 190 16.94 11.96 -11.55
CA TYR A 190 16.25 13.22 -11.35
C TYR A 190 17.13 14.18 -10.53
N LYS A 191 17.29 15.42 -11.02
CA LYS A 191 18.17 16.42 -10.40
C LYS A 191 17.38 17.53 -9.74
#